data_AF-A0A848RJR9-F1
#
_entry.id   AF-A0A848RJR9-F1
#
_cell.length_a   1.000
_cell.length_b   1.000
_cell.length_c   1.000
_cell.angle_alpha   90.00
_cell.angle_beta   90.00
_cell.angle_gamma   90.00
#
_symmetry.space_group_name_H-M   'P 1'
#
loop_
_entity.id
_entity.type
_entity.pdbx_description
1 polymer ?
#
loop_
_entity_poly.entity_id
_entity_poly.type
_entity_poly.pdbx_seq_one_letter_code
_entity_poly.pdbx_strand_id
1 'polypeptide(L)'
;MRNNTRGLIFHILIIFITFAMAAIINISSSVRSLVYGNIFFKYILVAAILLLYYNFGKLLSKRNARSIDFFAGNLIFLIGLILFAFGFLGLGRKIFEASVGGSYWKFPLEFFLMPEVYAIKVLGINYNAISLLIATLIPSFIYGISIKISRAKIIKRNRLKNRRK
;
A
#
# COMPACT_ATOMS: atom_id res chain seq x y z
N MET A 1 -7.72 7.37 -17.24
CA MET A 1 -8.50 6.58 -16.26
C MET A 1 -7.97 5.16 -16.02
N ARG A 2 -7.42 4.45 -17.02
CA ARG A 2 -6.97 3.03 -16.88
C ARG A 2 -5.94 2.76 -15.78
N ASN A 3 -5.07 3.72 -15.42
CA ASN A 3 -4.06 3.50 -14.37
C ASN A 3 -4.66 3.51 -12.97
N ASN A 4 -5.71 4.29 -12.70
CA ASN A 4 -6.31 4.34 -11.37
C ASN A 4 -7.00 3.01 -11.05
N THR A 5 -7.77 2.48 -12.01
CA THR A 5 -8.42 1.17 -11.89
C THR A 5 -7.39 0.05 -11.77
N ARG A 6 -6.33 0.06 -12.58
CA ARG A 6 -5.25 -0.94 -12.48
C ARG A 6 -4.48 -0.84 -11.16
N GLY A 7 -4.23 0.38 -10.69
CA GLY A 7 -3.60 0.63 -9.40
C GLY A 7 -4.43 0.06 -8.25
N LEU A 8 -5.76 0.22 -8.32
CA LEU A 8 -6.70 -0.40 -7.38
C LEU A 8 -6.69 -1.92 -7.46
N ILE A 9 -6.67 -2.52 -8.66
CA ILE A 9 -6.58 -3.98 -8.80
C ILE A 9 -5.27 -4.50 -8.17
N PHE A 10 -4.14 -3.84 -8.44
CA PHE A 10 -2.86 -4.19 -7.82
C PHE A 10 -2.87 -3.99 -6.31
N HIS A 11 -3.51 -2.94 -5.81
CA HIS A 11 -3.73 -2.71 -4.39
C HIS A 11 -4.49 -3.88 -3.75
N ILE A 12 -5.59 -4.31 -4.35
CA ILE A 12 -6.36 -5.47 -3.89
C ILE A 12 -5.52 -6.74 -3.85
N LEU A 13 -4.68 -7.00 -4.86
CA LEU A 13 -3.75 -8.13 -4.83
C LEU A 13 -2.75 -8.01 -3.67
N ILE A 14 -2.22 -6.82 -3.41
CA ILE A 14 -1.27 -6.57 -2.31
C ILE A 14 -1.94 -6.74 -0.94
N ILE A 15 -3.22 -6.38 -0.79
CA ILE A 15 -4.02 -6.67 0.41
C ILE A 15 -4.00 -8.17 0.69
N PHE A 16 -4.35 -9.00 -0.31
CA PHE A 16 -4.37 -10.45 -0.14
C PHE A 16 -3.00 -11.05 0.14
N ILE A 17 -1.94 -10.56 -0.52
CA ILE A 17 -0.57 -11.00 -0.23
C ILE A 17 -0.17 -10.65 1.21
N THR A 18 -0.46 -9.42 1.65
CA THR A 18 -0.16 -8.98 3.02
C THR A 18 -0.96 -9.79 4.04
N PHE A 19 -2.24 -10.06 3.76
CA PHE A 19 -3.08 -10.90 4.60
C PHE A 19 -2.49 -12.31 4.73
N ALA A 20 -2.09 -12.95 3.62
CA ALA A 20 -1.46 -14.27 3.64
C ALA A 20 -0.13 -14.26 4.42
N MET A 21 0.72 -13.25 4.21
CA MET A 21 1.96 -13.08 5.00
C MET A 21 1.67 -12.98 6.49
N ALA A 22 0.72 -12.11 6.88
CA ALA A 22 0.34 -11.91 8.27
C ALA A 22 -0.26 -13.19 8.87
N ALA A 23 -1.08 -13.92 8.13
CA ALA A 23 -1.63 -15.20 8.56
C ALA A 23 -0.52 -16.21 8.85
N ILE A 24 0.41 -16.42 7.90
CA ILE A 24 1.52 -17.37 8.04
C ILE A 24 2.38 -17.05 9.27
N ILE A 25 2.74 -15.78 9.47
CA ILE A 25 3.56 -15.36 10.61
C ILE A 25 2.85 -15.63 11.94
N ASN A 26 1.53 -15.49 11.99
CA ASN A 26 0.74 -15.65 13.21
C ASN A 26 0.34 -17.11 13.50
N ILE A 27 0.64 -18.08 12.63
CA ILE A 27 0.36 -19.51 12.89
C ILE A 27 1.17 -20.05 14.07
N SER A 28 2.40 -19.57 14.26
CA SER A 28 3.31 -20.07 15.29
C SER A 28 3.77 -18.93 16.20
N SER A 29 3.71 -19.15 17.51
CA SER A 29 4.22 -18.22 18.52
C SER A 29 5.73 -17.95 18.35
N SER A 30 6.50 -18.97 17.97
CA SER A 30 7.94 -18.86 17.70
C SER A 30 8.24 -17.96 16.51
N VAL A 31 7.53 -18.16 15.39
CA VAL A 31 7.68 -17.33 14.18
C VAL A 31 7.26 -15.89 14.46
N ARG A 32 6.13 -15.71 15.15
CA ARG A 32 5.64 -14.40 15.55
C ARG A 32 6.65 -13.65 16.44
N SER A 33 7.22 -14.33 17.43
CA SER A 33 8.23 -13.75 18.32
C SER A 33 9.50 -13.37 17.57
N LEU A 34 9.99 -14.24 16.67
CA LEU A 34 11.16 -13.94 15.85
C LEU A 34 10.93 -12.71 14.94
N VAL A 35 9.81 -12.72 14.22
CA VAL A 35 9.54 -11.73 13.16
C VAL A 35 9.11 -10.38 13.74
N TYR A 36 8.22 -10.36 14.74
CA TYR A 36 7.75 -9.12 15.36
C TYR A 36 8.59 -8.67 16.56
N GLY A 37 9.41 -9.54 17.15
CA GLY A 37 10.32 -9.18 18.24
C GLY A 37 11.60 -8.52 17.76
N ASN A 38 11.99 -8.71 16.49
CA ASN A 38 13.24 -8.19 15.94
C ASN A 38 13.00 -7.05 14.95
N ILE A 39 13.63 -5.89 15.20
CA ILE A 39 13.51 -4.69 14.37
C ILE A 39 13.95 -4.91 12.91
N PHE A 40 14.93 -5.77 12.66
CA PHE A 40 15.41 -6.06 11.32
C PHE A 40 14.32 -6.76 10.48
N PHE A 41 13.66 -7.78 11.04
CA PHE A 41 12.57 -8.48 10.36
C PHE A 41 11.36 -7.58 10.12
N LYS A 42 11.05 -6.66 11.05
CA LYS A 42 10.02 -5.62 10.85
C LYS A 42 10.29 -4.78 9.60
N TYR A 43 11.52 -4.29 9.42
CA TYR A 43 11.89 -3.52 8.24
C TYR A 43 11.85 -4.36 6.95
N ILE A 44 12.24 -5.63 7.00
CA ILE A 44 12.11 -6.55 5.86
C ILE A 44 10.65 -6.68 5.42
N LEU A 45 9.73 -6.87 6.36
CA LEU A 45 8.30 -6.98 6.04
C LEU A 45 7.76 -5.72 5.36
N VAL A 46 8.07 -4.56 5.91
CA VAL A 46 7.64 -3.28 5.32
C VAL A 46 8.30 -3.08 3.95
N ALA A 47 9.58 -3.36 3.81
CA ALA A 47 10.28 -3.29 2.53
C ALA A 47 9.66 -4.23 1.49
N ALA A 48 9.24 -5.44 1.86
CA ALA A 48 8.54 -6.35 0.97
C ALA A 48 7.23 -5.74 0.44
N ILE A 49 6.41 -5.12 1.30
CA ILE A 49 5.18 -4.43 0.90
C ILE A 49 5.49 -3.27 -0.06
N LEU A 50 6.48 -2.43 0.26
CA LEU A 50 6.90 -1.31 -0.59
C LEU A 50 7.40 -1.80 -1.95
N LEU A 51 8.15 -2.91 -1.98
CA LEU A 51 8.64 -3.53 -3.20
C LEU A 51 7.52 -4.10 -4.06
N LEU A 52 6.45 -4.65 -3.46
CA LEU A 52 5.27 -5.09 -4.21
C LEU A 52 4.62 -3.90 -4.91
N TYR A 53 4.28 -2.83 -4.19
CA TYR A 53 3.74 -1.61 -4.80
C TYR A 53 4.65 -1.06 -5.89
N TYR A 54 5.97 -1.01 -5.63
CA TYR A 54 6.93 -0.53 -6.61
C TYR A 54 6.95 -1.39 -7.88
N ASN A 55 6.96 -2.72 -7.76
CA ASN A 55 7.00 -3.61 -8.90
C ASN A 55 5.68 -3.63 -9.68
N PHE A 56 4.53 -3.64 -9.02
CA PHE A 56 3.23 -3.50 -9.68
C PHE A 56 3.08 -2.14 -10.37
N GLY A 57 3.64 -1.07 -9.80
CA GLY A 57 3.71 0.24 -10.45
C GLY A 57 4.43 0.19 -11.81
N LYS A 58 5.41 -0.70 -11.98
CA LYS A 58 6.12 -0.91 -13.26
C LYS A 58 5.24 -1.58 -14.30
N LEU A 59 4.06 -2.11 -13.96
CA LEU A 59 3.12 -2.70 -14.91
C LEU A 59 2.04 -1.71 -15.36
N LEU A 60 1.94 -0.54 -14.72
CA LEU A 60 1.02 0.53 -15.10
C LEU A 60 1.41 1.15 -16.45
N SER A 61 0.44 1.79 -17.13
CA SER A 61 0.68 2.42 -18.43
C SER A 61 1.58 3.64 -18.30
N LYS A 62 2.52 3.82 -19.25
CA LYS A 62 3.40 4.99 -19.37
C LYS A 62 2.98 5.93 -20.50
N ARG A 63 1.83 5.67 -21.13
CA ARG A 63 1.32 6.49 -22.24
C ARG A 63 0.78 7.85 -21.78
N ASN A 64 0.41 7.98 -20.51
CA ASN A 64 -0.16 9.21 -19.96
C ASN A 64 0.91 10.28 -19.71
N ALA A 65 0.46 11.54 -19.57
CA ALA A 65 1.30 12.66 -19.19
C ALA A 65 2.00 12.41 -17.83
N ARG A 66 3.25 12.91 -17.69
CA ARG A 66 4.06 12.71 -16.47
C ARG A 66 3.44 13.34 -15.23
N SER A 67 2.67 14.41 -15.39
CA SER A 67 1.96 15.10 -14.30
C SER A 67 0.93 14.19 -13.61
N ILE A 68 0.43 13.17 -14.31
CA ILE A 68 -0.65 12.30 -13.83
C ILE A 68 -0.10 11.04 -13.14
N ASP A 69 1.23 10.83 -13.12
CA ASP A 69 1.83 9.59 -12.62
C ASP A 69 1.53 9.32 -11.13
N PHE A 70 1.47 10.36 -10.31
CA PHE A 70 1.13 10.25 -8.88
C PHE A 70 -0.36 10.08 -8.61
N PHE A 71 -1.21 10.34 -9.60
CA PHE A 71 -2.66 10.18 -9.46
C PHE A 71 -3.11 8.73 -9.67
N ALA A 72 -2.19 7.81 -9.98
CA ALA A 72 -2.47 6.40 -10.24
C ALA A 72 -3.09 5.66 -9.03
N GLY A 73 -2.94 6.16 -7.81
CA GLY A 73 -3.58 5.61 -6.61
C GLY A 73 -4.77 6.42 -6.09
N ASN A 74 -5.29 7.40 -6.85
CA ASN A 74 -6.41 8.24 -6.39
C ASN A 74 -7.66 7.46 -5.98
N LEU A 75 -7.96 6.35 -6.66
CA LEU A 75 -9.10 5.52 -6.27
C LEU A 75 -8.87 4.84 -4.92
N ILE A 76 -7.63 4.46 -4.60
CA ILE A 76 -7.27 3.89 -3.29
C ILE A 76 -7.48 4.96 -2.21
N PHE A 77 -6.98 6.17 -2.46
CA PHE A 77 -7.18 7.30 -1.56
C PHE A 77 -8.67 7.60 -1.32
N LEU A 78 -9.45 7.72 -2.39
CA LEU A 78 -10.89 8.02 -2.31
C LEU A 78 -11.65 6.93 -1.55
N ILE A 79 -11.43 5.65 -1.87
CA ILE A 79 -12.09 4.53 -1.20
C ILE A 79 -11.66 4.49 0.28
N GLY A 80 -10.38 4.70 0.57
CA GLY A 80 -9.87 4.79 1.94
C GLY A 80 -10.57 5.88 2.76
N LEU A 81 -10.79 7.06 2.18
CA LEU A 81 -11.54 8.14 2.84
C LEU A 81 -13.01 7.77 3.08
N ILE A 82 -13.68 7.16 2.09
CA ILE A 82 -15.08 6.73 2.22
C ILE A 82 -15.20 5.70 3.36
N LEU A 83 -14.33 4.70 3.39
CA LEU A 83 -14.31 3.67 4.43
C LEU A 83 -13.93 4.25 5.80
N PHE A 84 -13.06 5.26 5.83
CA PHE A 84 -12.73 5.97 7.06
C PHE A 84 -13.94 6.74 7.60
N ALA A 85 -14.64 7.49 6.75
CA ALA A 85 -15.87 8.18 7.13
C ALA A 85 -16.92 7.19 7.66
N PHE A 86 -17.11 6.05 6.99
CA PHE A 86 -18.01 4.99 7.43
C PHE A 86 -17.64 4.46 8.83
N GLY A 87 -16.38 4.11 9.06
CA GLY A 87 -15.93 3.63 10.37
C GLY A 87 -16.03 4.70 11.45
N PHE A 88 -15.75 5.96 11.12
CA PHE A 88 -15.84 7.08 12.04
C PHE A 88 -17.29 7.41 12.42
N LEU A 89 -18.25 7.30 11.50
CA LEU A 89 -19.66 7.47 11.82
C LEU A 89 -20.17 6.39 12.80
N GLY A 90 -19.68 5.16 12.68
CA GLY A 90 -20.08 4.07 13.56
C GLY A 90 -19.42 4.06 14.94
N LEU A 91 -18.16 4.50 15.05
CA LEU A 91 -17.35 4.37 16.29
C LEU A 91 -16.85 5.69 16.87
N GLY A 92 -16.96 6.79 16.12
CA GLY A 92 -16.32 8.07 16.46
C GLY A 92 -14.83 7.89 16.73
N ARG A 93 -14.35 8.43 17.86
CA ARG A 93 -12.94 8.32 18.27
C ARG A 93 -12.51 6.90 18.66
N LYS A 94 -13.45 6.02 19.04
CA LYS A 94 -13.14 4.63 19.42
C LYS A 94 -12.58 3.80 18.26
N ILE A 95 -12.67 4.29 17.02
CA ILE A 95 -12.04 3.66 15.85
C ILE A 95 -10.52 3.48 16.04
N PHE A 96 -9.85 4.34 16.81
CA PHE A 96 -8.41 4.25 17.03
C PHE A 96 -8.00 3.34 18.19
N GLU A 97 -8.93 3.06 19.10
CA GLU A 97 -8.72 2.25 20.31
C GLU A 97 -9.16 0.81 20.12
N ALA A 98 -10.20 0.58 19.30
CA ALA A 98 -10.73 -0.75 19.03
C ALA A 98 -9.66 -1.68 18.43
N SER A 99 -9.68 -2.95 18.84
CA SER A 99 -8.80 -3.98 18.28
C SER A 99 -9.03 -4.17 16.78
N VAL A 100 -8.03 -4.73 16.08
CA VAL A 100 -8.14 -5.02 14.64
C VAL A 100 -9.24 -6.03 14.42
N GLY A 101 -10.19 -5.71 13.53
CA GLY A 101 -11.33 -6.59 13.28
C GLY A 101 -12.27 -6.78 14.47
N GLY A 102 -12.08 -6.03 15.57
CA GLY A 102 -12.95 -6.08 16.75
C GLY A 102 -14.29 -5.37 16.56
N SER A 103 -14.51 -4.71 15.41
CA SER A 103 -15.75 -4.05 15.07
C SER A 103 -16.06 -4.14 13.57
N TYR A 104 -17.30 -4.48 13.25
CA TYR A 104 -17.82 -4.48 11.89
C TYR A 104 -17.74 -3.11 11.20
N TRP A 105 -17.81 -2.02 11.96
CA TRP A 105 -17.67 -0.65 11.43
C TRP A 105 -16.24 -0.34 10.99
N LYS A 106 -15.25 -0.93 11.66
CA LYS A 106 -13.83 -0.68 11.43
C LYS A 106 -13.22 -1.61 10.39
N PHE A 107 -13.69 -2.86 10.37
CA PHE A 107 -13.11 -3.94 9.57
C PHE A 107 -12.93 -3.59 8.07
N PRO A 108 -13.91 -2.99 7.36
CA PRO A 108 -13.75 -2.67 5.94
C PRO A 108 -12.56 -1.76 5.66
N LEU A 109 -12.35 -0.73 6.49
CA LEU A 109 -11.20 0.17 6.37
C LEU A 109 -9.88 -0.55 6.65
N GLU A 110 -9.80 -1.29 7.76
CA GLU A 110 -8.58 -2.00 8.15
C GLU A 110 -8.18 -3.07 7.14
N PHE A 111 -9.16 -3.77 6.57
CA PHE A 111 -8.90 -4.74 5.51
C PHE A 111 -8.46 -4.05 4.22
N PHE A 112 -9.13 -2.97 3.82
CA PHE A 112 -8.79 -2.24 2.60
C PHE A 112 -7.38 -1.61 2.67
N LEU A 113 -7.00 -1.11 3.85
CA LEU A 113 -5.67 -0.55 4.12
C LEU A 113 -4.75 -1.55 4.82
N MET A 114 -5.00 -2.86 4.68
CA MET A 114 -4.24 -3.90 5.39
C MET A 114 -2.72 -3.76 5.20
N PRO A 115 -2.17 -3.53 3.99
CA PRO A 115 -0.73 -3.33 3.80
C PRO A 115 -0.17 -2.19 4.66
N GLU A 116 -0.88 -1.07 4.70
CA GLU A 116 -0.46 0.12 5.42
C GLU A 116 -0.68 0.02 6.93
N VAL A 117 -1.86 -0.46 7.36
CA VAL A 117 -2.21 -0.69 8.76
C VAL A 117 -1.27 -1.72 9.39
N TYR A 118 -0.92 -2.76 8.64
CA TYR A 118 0.07 -3.73 9.06
C TYR A 118 1.45 -3.09 9.25
N ALA A 119 1.92 -2.28 8.29
CA ALA A 119 3.19 -1.56 8.42
C ALA A 119 3.21 -0.61 9.64
N ILE A 120 2.13 0.15 9.86
CA ILE A 120 1.97 1.03 11.04
C ILE A 120 2.13 0.23 12.34
N LYS A 121 1.41 -0.88 12.46
CA LYS A 121 1.42 -1.73 13.67
C LYS A 121 2.76 -2.41 13.89
N VAL A 122 3.35 -2.98 12.85
CA VAL A 122 4.64 -3.67 12.92
C VAL A 122 5.75 -2.70 13.35
N LEU A 123 5.77 -1.49 12.78
CA LEU A 123 6.74 -0.45 13.14
C LEU A 123 6.45 0.27 14.46
N GLY A 124 5.31 0.01 15.11
CA GLY A 124 4.93 0.69 16.35
C GLY A 124 4.61 2.18 16.16
N ILE A 125 4.17 2.57 14.97
CA ILE A 125 3.74 3.94 14.68
C ILE A 125 2.37 4.17 15.33
N ASN A 126 2.15 5.36 15.89
CA ASN A 126 0.88 5.74 16.50
C ASN A 126 -0.28 5.61 15.49
N TYR A 127 -1.27 4.79 15.83
CA TYR A 127 -2.46 4.56 15.00
C TYR A 127 -3.52 5.64 15.26
N ASN A 128 -3.57 6.65 14.40
CA ASN A 128 -4.50 7.78 14.49
C ASN A 128 -4.97 8.23 13.10
N ALA A 129 -5.80 9.29 13.04
CA ALA A 129 -6.33 9.82 11.79
C ALA A 129 -5.23 10.26 10.81
N ILE A 130 -4.16 10.87 11.33
CA ILE A 130 -3.04 11.39 10.53
C ILE A 130 -2.25 10.22 9.93
N SER A 131 -1.91 9.21 10.74
CA SER A 131 -1.20 8.03 10.24
C SER A 131 -1.99 7.29 9.16
N LEU A 132 -3.31 7.17 9.33
CA LEU A 132 -4.19 6.57 8.32
C LEU A 132 -4.28 7.41 7.04
N LEU A 133 -4.42 8.73 7.17
CA LEU A 133 -4.49 9.61 6.02
C LEU A 133 -3.18 9.57 5.21
N ILE A 134 -2.03 9.62 5.88
CA ILE A 134 -0.73 9.45 5.21
C ILE A 134 -0.63 8.07 4.55
N ALA A 135 -1.05 7.01 5.26
CA ALA A 135 -1.07 5.65 4.72
C ALA A 135 -1.81 5.54 3.39
N THR A 136 -3.00 6.13 3.29
CA THR A 136 -3.80 6.09 2.04
C THR A 136 -3.11 6.73 0.83
N LEU A 137 -2.11 7.59 1.04
CA LEU A 137 -1.34 8.24 -0.03
C LEU A 137 -0.10 7.45 -0.46
N ILE A 138 0.37 6.49 0.35
CA ILE A 138 1.59 5.73 0.09
C ILE A 138 1.54 4.99 -1.26
N PRO A 139 0.48 4.23 -1.60
CA PRO A 139 0.40 3.54 -2.89
C PRO A 139 0.54 4.49 -4.09
N SER A 140 -0.14 5.64 -4.02
CA SER A 140 -0.08 6.70 -5.05
C SER A 140 1.34 7.21 -5.27
N PHE A 141 2.06 7.49 -4.18
CA PHE A 141 3.44 7.96 -4.23
C PHE A 141 4.37 6.91 -4.85
N ILE A 142 4.28 5.65 -4.40
CA ILE A 142 5.14 4.57 -4.89
C ILE A 142 4.87 4.29 -6.37
N TYR A 143 3.60 4.22 -6.77
CA TYR A 143 3.23 4.04 -8.18
C TYR A 143 3.78 5.17 -9.05
N GLY A 144 3.68 6.43 -8.61
CA GLY A 144 4.23 7.57 -9.34
C GLY A 144 5.73 7.48 -9.54
N ILE A 145 6.49 7.15 -8.49
CA ILE A 145 7.94 6.95 -8.57
C ILE A 145 8.28 5.79 -9.52
N SER A 146 7.58 4.67 -9.39
CA SER A 146 7.80 3.47 -10.21
C SER A 146 7.57 3.73 -11.70
N ILE A 147 6.47 4.39 -12.05
CA ILE A 147 6.15 4.77 -13.43
C ILE A 147 7.24 5.69 -14.00
N LYS A 148 7.66 6.71 -13.25
CA LYS A 148 8.70 7.67 -13.69
C LYS A 148 10.01 6.96 -13.99
N ILE A 149 10.50 6.11 -13.09
CA ILE A 149 11.75 5.36 -13.27
C ILE A 149 11.64 4.40 -14.46
N SER A 150 10.53 3.67 -14.57
CA SER A 150 10.29 2.73 -15.67
C SER A 150 10.30 3.44 -17.03
N ARG A 151 9.65 4.62 -17.12
CA ARG A 151 9.62 5.44 -18.33
C ARG A 151 11.00 5.94 -18.72
N ALA A 152 11.79 6.44 -17.75
CA ALA A 152 13.16 6.90 -18.00
C ALA A 152 14.04 5.78 -18.57
N LYS A 153 13.91 4.55 -18.04
CA LYS A 153 14.62 3.37 -18.55
C LYS A 153 14.23 3.05 -20.00
N ILE A 154 12.95 3.11 -20.35
CA ILE A 154 12.46 2.88 -21.72
C ILE A 154 13.03 3.93 -22.69
N ILE A 155 12.98 5.21 -22.33
CA ILE A 155 13.51 6.31 -23.17
C ILE A 155 15.01 6.13 -23.40
N LYS A 156 15.78 5.83 -22.34
CA LYS A 156 17.23 5.58 -22.44
C LYS A 156 17.53 4.41 -23.40
N ARG A 157 16.80 3.31 -23.28
CA ARG A 157 16.96 2.12 -24.14
C ARG A 157 16.66 2.43 -25.61
N ASN A 158 15.59 3.18 -25.88
CA ASN A 158 15.23 3.55 -27.25
C ASN A 158 16.26 4.49 -27.89
N ARG A 159 16.79 5.47 -27.13
CA ARG A 159 17.87 6.36 -27.61
C ARG A 159 19.13 5.58 -27.98
N LEU A 160 19.54 4.60 -27.16
CA LEU A 160 20.70 3.75 -27.45
C LEU A 160 20.47 2.87 -28.68
N LYS A 161 19.26 2.33 -28.87
CA LYS A 161 18.92 1.52 -30.04
C LYS A 161 18.97 2.36 -31.33
N ASN A 162 18.47 3.59 -31.29
CA ASN A 162 18.48 4.49 -32.45
C ASN A 162 19.88 5.00 -32.81
N ARG A 163 20.85 5.01 -31.86
CA ARG A 163 22.26 5.34 -32.14
C ARG A 163 23.06 4.20 -32.77
N ARG A 164 22.55 2.97 -32.72
CA ARG A 164 23.18 1.77 -33.28
C ARG A 164 22.64 1.38 -34.67
N LYS A 165 21.60 2.08 -35.12
CA LYS A 165 21.08 2.01 -36.48
C LYS A 165 21.68 3.16 -37.28
#